data_AF-A0A1I0R862-F1
#
_entry.id   AF-A0A1I0R862-F1
#
_cell.length_a   1.000
_cell.length_b   1.000
_cell.length_c   1.000
_cell.angle_alpha   90.00
_cell.angle_beta   90.00
_cell.angle_gamma   90.00
#
_symmetry.space_group_name_H-M   'P 1'
#
loop_
_entity.id
_entity.type
_entity.pdbx_description
1 polymer ?
#
loop_
_entity_poly.entity_id
_entity_poly.type
_entity_poly.pdbx_seq_one_letter_code
_entity_poly.pdbx_strand_id
1 'polypeptide(L)'
;MKTKNKLLRTKLLLVVALCFTVFACDNSPSEDETPETPGNTGNIENNTLTADGQKKQLSIYTFAKNGPQLEFTARESLNTGVPSIAIRINGLPSSSTTLHFQDDSNDPAEIQTDEFWTQMNDGTQVWYPVFTSDAFETTGSMEVTVAGDIITFAYSDIQLNDHYISSNVTKTVSCSGKFSIHVSELDLSQDGNSSGNLATN
;
A
#
# COMPACT_ATOMS: atom_id res chain seq x y z
N MET A 1 25.90 -41.81 -52.46
CA MET A 1 26.48 -40.45 -52.30
C MET A 1 26.35 -40.09 -50.82
N LYS A 2 27.41 -40.16 -49.98
CA LYS A 2 28.49 -39.16 -49.75
C LYS A 2 27.90 -37.74 -49.53
N THR A 3 28.04 -37.02 -48.41
CA THR A 3 28.87 -37.14 -47.20
C THR A 3 28.26 -36.24 -46.11
N LYS A 4 28.30 -36.63 -44.83
CA LYS A 4 27.90 -35.79 -43.67
C LYS A 4 28.98 -34.74 -43.40
N ASN A 5 28.63 -33.45 -43.38
CA ASN A 5 29.53 -32.38 -42.91
C ASN A 5 29.17 -31.99 -41.47
N LYS A 6 30.10 -32.33 -40.58
CA LYS A 6 30.13 -32.02 -39.14
C LYS A 6 30.86 -30.67 -39.02
N LEU A 7 30.16 -29.59 -38.66
CA LEU A 7 30.82 -28.30 -38.43
C LEU A 7 31.09 -28.12 -36.92
N LEU A 8 32.36 -28.28 -36.56
CA LEU A 8 32.97 -27.91 -35.29
C LEU A 8 33.37 -26.43 -35.38
N ARG A 9 32.92 -25.55 -34.48
CA ARG A 9 33.55 -24.24 -34.20
C ARG A 9 33.34 -23.91 -32.72
N THR A 10 34.28 -24.33 -31.86
CA THR A 10 35.38 -23.52 -31.28
C THR A 10 34.88 -22.41 -30.36
N LYS A 11 35.00 -22.65 -29.05
CA LYS A 11 34.85 -21.70 -27.96
C LYS A 11 35.91 -20.60 -28.11
N LEU A 12 35.49 -19.34 -28.07
CA LEU A 12 36.38 -18.21 -27.81
C LEU A 12 35.95 -17.59 -26.47
N LEU A 13 36.70 -17.91 -25.43
CA LEU A 13 36.56 -17.35 -24.09
C LEU A 13 37.41 -16.08 -24.05
N LEU A 14 36.77 -14.90 -24.04
CA LEU A 14 37.45 -13.64 -23.83
C LEU A 14 37.53 -13.38 -22.32
N VAL A 15 38.70 -13.63 -21.74
CA VAL A 15 39.01 -13.26 -20.34
C VAL A 15 39.53 -11.84 -20.36
N VAL A 16 38.70 -10.89 -19.94
CA VAL A 16 39.14 -9.52 -19.66
C VAL A 16 39.52 -9.47 -18.18
N ALA A 17 40.82 -9.39 -17.91
CA ALA A 17 41.35 -9.12 -16.57
C ALA A 17 41.30 -7.61 -16.33
N LEU A 18 40.35 -7.14 -15.52
CA LEU A 18 40.41 -5.80 -14.93
C LEU A 18 41.11 -5.89 -13.56
N CYS A 19 42.31 -5.30 -13.48
CA CYS A 19 42.96 -4.97 -12.23
C CYS A 19 42.19 -3.81 -11.57
N PHE A 20 41.58 -4.06 -10.42
CA PHE A 20 41.18 -2.99 -9.50
C PHE A 20 42.18 -2.96 -8.34
N THR A 21 42.86 -1.83 -8.19
CA THR A 21 43.64 -1.47 -7.02
C THR A 21 42.71 -1.33 -5.82
N VAL A 22 43.06 -2.04 -4.74
CA VAL A 22 42.43 -1.98 -3.43
C VAL A 22 42.75 -0.64 -2.79
N PHE A 23 41.77 0.27 -2.70
CA PHE A 23 41.76 1.25 -1.64
C PHE A 23 41.13 0.58 -0.43
N ALA A 24 41.95 0.31 0.58
CA ALA A 24 41.47 0.01 1.92
C ALA A 24 40.77 1.28 2.43
N CYS A 25 39.44 1.27 2.41
CA CYS A 25 38.64 2.23 3.14
C CYS A 25 38.35 1.59 4.49
N ASP A 26 38.73 2.28 5.57
CA ASP A 26 38.44 1.94 6.96
C ASP A 26 36.98 1.48 7.09
N ASN A 27 36.77 0.22 7.44
CA ASN A 27 35.51 -0.25 8.00
C ASN A 27 35.45 0.19 9.47
N SER A 28 35.29 1.49 9.69
CA SER A 28 34.59 1.95 10.89
C SER A 28 33.11 1.69 10.63
N PRO A 29 32.38 0.92 11.45
CA PRO A 29 30.94 0.86 11.33
C PRO A 29 30.41 2.27 11.59
N SER A 30 29.97 2.97 10.55
CA SER A 30 29.12 4.12 10.75
C SER A 30 27.82 3.58 11.31
N GLU A 31 27.60 3.81 12.60
CA GLU A 31 26.27 3.83 13.21
C GLU A 31 25.49 4.96 12.53
N ASP A 32 25.09 4.71 11.29
CA ASP A 32 24.12 5.53 10.59
C ASP A 32 22.76 5.03 11.09
N GLU A 33 22.40 5.48 12.29
CA GLU A 33 21.03 5.39 12.77
C GLU A 33 20.18 6.23 11.81
N THR A 34 19.68 5.58 10.75
CA THR A 34 18.46 6.06 10.11
C THR A 34 17.47 6.35 11.23
N PRO A 35 16.89 7.55 11.33
CA PRO A 35 15.94 7.84 12.38
C PRO A 35 14.81 6.81 12.26
N GLU A 36 14.73 5.88 13.20
CA GLU A 36 13.51 5.10 13.38
C GLU A 36 12.47 6.11 13.83
N THR A 37 11.62 6.54 12.89
CA THR A 37 10.44 7.31 13.24
C THR A 37 9.69 6.49 14.27
N PRO A 38 9.50 6.99 15.51
CA PRO A 38 8.81 6.25 16.53
C PRO A 38 7.42 5.96 15.99
N GLY A 39 7.08 4.68 15.96
CA GLY A 39 5.75 4.28 15.56
C GLY A 39 4.88 3.39 16.41
N ASN A 40 3.63 3.81 16.52
CA ASN A 40 2.65 3.08 17.31
C ASN A 40 2.34 1.80 16.57
N THR A 41 2.82 0.69 17.11
CA THR A 41 2.45 -0.68 16.72
C THR A 41 1.04 -0.96 17.20
N GLY A 42 0.06 -0.24 16.65
CA GLY A 42 -1.33 -0.38 17.02
C GLY A 42 -1.84 -1.78 16.70
N ASN A 43 -2.49 -2.45 17.65
CA ASN A 43 -3.16 -3.72 17.39
C ASN A 43 -4.38 -3.48 16.50
N ILE A 44 -4.32 -3.96 15.26
CA ILE A 44 -5.41 -3.81 14.28
C ILE A 44 -6.06 -5.16 14.04
N GLU A 45 -7.37 -5.19 14.23
CA GLU A 45 -8.20 -6.36 13.98
C GLU A 45 -8.86 -6.28 12.60
N ASN A 46 -9.36 -7.42 12.12
CA ASN A 46 -10.11 -7.53 10.86
C ASN A 46 -9.38 -7.04 9.60
N ASN A 47 -8.08 -6.78 9.68
CA ASN A 47 -7.17 -6.14 8.73
C ASN A 47 -7.02 -6.75 7.33
N THR A 48 -8.11 -6.90 6.60
CA THR A 48 -8.12 -7.72 5.40
C THR A 48 -8.78 -7.01 4.24
N LEU A 49 -8.10 -7.06 3.09
CA LEU A 49 -8.64 -6.66 1.80
C LEU A 49 -8.97 -7.91 1.00
N THR A 50 -10.08 -7.88 0.29
CA THR A 50 -10.51 -8.98 -0.58
C THR A 50 -10.78 -8.44 -1.97
N ALA A 51 -10.27 -9.12 -3.01
CA ALA A 51 -10.66 -8.91 -4.39
C ALA A 51 -10.59 -10.24 -5.14
N ASP A 52 -11.53 -10.50 -6.04
CA ASP A 52 -11.61 -11.75 -6.83
C ASP A 52 -11.56 -13.04 -5.96
N GLY A 53 -12.12 -12.96 -4.75
CA GLY A 53 -12.07 -14.04 -3.76
C GLY A 53 -10.71 -14.26 -3.09
N GLN A 54 -9.67 -13.52 -3.48
CA GLN A 54 -8.36 -13.53 -2.83
C GLN A 54 -8.35 -12.55 -1.66
N LYS A 55 -7.85 -13.03 -0.52
CA LYS A 55 -7.77 -12.27 0.72
C LYS A 55 -6.31 -11.93 1.02
N LYS A 56 -6.06 -10.67 1.36
CA LYS A 56 -4.73 -10.18 1.76
C LYS A 56 -4.82 -9.50 3.11
N GLN A 57 -3.77 -9.64 3.89
CA GLN A 57 -3.69 -9.06 5.22
C GLN A 57 -2.79 -7.84 5.20
N LEU A 58 -3.29 -6.74 5.75
CA LEU A 58 -2.52 -5.52 5.93
C LEU A 58 -1.67 -5.68 7.19
N SER A 59 -0.39 -5.35 7.15
CA SER A 59 0.55 -5.61 8.27
C SER A 59 1.31 -4.37 8.74
N ILE A 60 1.34 -3.32 7.93
CA ILE A 60 2.03 -2.06 8.21
C ILE A 60 1.02 -0.92 8.22
N TYR A 61 1.12 -0.05 9.21
CA TYR A 61 0.15 1.02 9.42
C TYR A 61 0.82 2.31 9.85
N THR A 62 0.27 3.42 9.39
CA THR A 62 0.70 4.75 9.81
C THR A 62 -0.52 5.61 10.14
N PHE A 63 -0.38 6.41 11.19
CA PHE A 63 -1.34 7.43 11.58
C PHE A 63 -0.61 8.76 11.60
N ALA A 64 -1.12 9.74 10.88
CA ALA A 64 -0.63 11.10 10.96
C ALA A 64 -1.76 12.03 11.38
N LYS A 65 -1.49 12.91 12.33
CA LYS A 65 -2.40 14.00 12.66
C LYS A 65 -1.87 15.29 12.06
N ASN A 66 -2.70 15.96 11.27
CA ASN A 66 -2.40 17.25 10.67
C ASN A 66 -3.50 18.25 11.03
N GLY A 67 -3.33 18.94 12.16
CA GLY A 67 -4.36 19.81 12.71
C GLY A 67 -5.62 19.01 13.08
N PRO A 68 -6.80 19.32 12.52
CA PRO A 68 -8.01 18.56 12.81
C PRO A 68 -8.06 17.22 12.05
N GLN A 69 -7.25 17.02 11.01
CA GLN A 69 -7.31 15.83 10.17
C GLN A 69 -6.56 14.66 10.78
N LEU A 70 -7.13 13.47 10.64
CA LEU A 70 -6.45 12.20 10.84
C LEU A 70 -6.24 11.54 9.48
N GLU A 71 -4.99 11.21 9.19
CA GLU A 71 -4.61 10.40 8.04
C GLU A 71 -4.24 9.00 8.53
N PHE A 72 -4.76 8.00 7.84
CA PHE A 72 -4.47 6.62 8.10
C PHE A 72 -4.05 5.95 6.81
N THR A 73 -2.96 5.19 6.87
CA THR A 73 -2.54 4.31 5.77
C THR A 73 -2.29 2.92 6.31
N ALA A 74 -2.72 1.91 5.58
CA ALA A 74 -2.45 0.51 5.87
C ALA A 74 -1.96 -0.20 4.62
N ARG A 75 -0.96 -1.07 4.74
CA ARG A 75 -0.33 -1.80 3.62
C ARG A 75 0.05 -3.21 4.01
N GLU A 76 0.11 -4.12 3.04
CA GLU A 76 0.64 -5.48 3.26
C GLU A 76 2.15 -5.45 3.55
N SER A 77 2.93 -4.59 2.87
CA SER A 77 4.37 -4.42 3.09
C SER A 77 4.86 -3.04 2.63
N LEU A 78 6.17 -2.75 2.76
CA LEU A 78 6.78 -1.49 2.29
C LEU A 78 7.04 -1.47 0.77
N ASN A 79 6.75 -2.55 0.05
CA ASN A 79 6.93 -2.61 -1.40
C ASN A 79 5.84 -1.84 -2.15
N THR A 80 6.13 -1.41 -3.38
CA THR A 80 5.14 -0.80 -4.28
C THR A 80 4.19 -1.82 -4.87
N GLY A 81 2.96 -1.41 -5.20
CA GLY A 81 1.98 -2.29 -5.88
C GLY A 81 1.45 -3.41 -4.99
N VAL A 82 1.42 -3.19 -3.69
CA VAL A 82 0.89 -4.11 -2.69
C VAL A 82 -0.52 -3.68 -2.26
N PRO A 83 -1.32 -4.58 -1.66
CA PRO A 83 -2.58 -4.21 -1.06
C PRO A 83 -2.39 -3.03 -0.11
N SER A 84 -3.16 -1.97 -0.31
CA SER A 84 -3.03 -0.74 0.45
C SER A 84 -4.35 0.03 0.50
N ILE A 85 -4.55 0.74 1.61
CA ILE A 85 -5.66 1.67 1.79
C ILE A 85 -5.12 2.95 2.42
N ALA A 86 -5.65 4.07 1.96
CA ALA A 86 -5.39 5.40 2.52
C ALA A 86 -6.74 6.04 2.86
N ILE A 87 -6.81 6.70 4.00
CA ILE A 87 -8.00 7.36 4.53
C ILE A 87 -7.58 8.70 5.09
N ARG A 88 -8.39 9.72 4.86
CA ARG A 88 -8.26 11.02 5.51
C ARG A 88 -9.62 11.45 6.03
N ILE A 89 -9.72 11.69 7.33
CA ILE A 89 -10.98 12.05 8.01
C ILE A 89 -10.80 13.30 8.85
N ASN A 90 -11.89 14.05 9.05
CA ASN A 90 -11.87 15.22 9.93
C ASN A 90 -11.89 14.83 11.42
N GLY A 91 -10.73 14.39 11.90
CA GLY A 91 -10.52 14.00 13.29
C GLY A 91 -11.14 12.65 13.62
N LEU A 92 -11.03 12.22 14.88
CA LEU A 92 -11.71 11.01 15.30
C LEU A 92 -13.22 11.25 15.34
N PRO A 93 -14.01 10.46 14.60
CA PRO A 93 -15.45 10.57 14.68
C PRO A 93 -15.92 10.16 16.08
N SER A 94 -16.85 10.93 16.66
CA SER A 94 -17.52 10.58 17.93
C SER A 94 -18.76 9.69 17.72
N SER A 95 -19.17 9.51 16.47
CA SER A 95 -20.31 8.70 16.04
C SER A 95 -20.04 8.15 14.65
N SER A 96 -20.78 7.11 14.23
CA SER A 96 -20.61 6.56 12.89
C SER A 96 -20.78 7.63 11.79
N THR A 97 -19.96 7.52 10.75
CA THR A 97 -19.97 8.40 9.57
C THR A 97 -19.70 7.57 8.31
N THR A 98 -19.73 8.22 7.15
CA THR A 98 -19.42 7.61 5.86
C THR A 98 -18.37 8.44 5.15
N LEU A 99 -17.37 7.78 4.57
CA LEU A 99 -16.40 8.39 3.66
C LEU A 99 -16.78 8.04 2.22
N HIS A 100 -16.47 8.91 1.27
CA HIS A 100 -16.59 8.60 -0.15
C HIS A 100 -15.24 8.20 -0.74
N PHE A 101 -15.28 7.45 -1.82
CA PHE A 101 -14.08 7.15 -2.59
C PHE A 101 -13.54 8.45 -3.22
N GLN A 102 -12.22 8.62 -3.26
CA GLN A 102 -11.56 9.78 -3.86
C GLN A 102 -12.03 10.03 -5.31
N ASP A 103 -12.50 11.25 -5.60
CA ASP A 103 -13.04 11.64 -6.91
C ASP A 103 -12.40 12.90 -7.53
N ASP A 104 -11.82 13.80 -6.74
CA ASP A 104 -11.28 15.09 -7.22
C ASP A 104 -9.85 15.04 -7.81
N SER A 105 -9.12 13.93 -7.68
CA SER A 105 -7.75 13.78 -8.20
C SER A 105 -7.46 12.35 -8.67
N ASN A 106 -6.44 12.19 -9.51
CA ASN A 106 -5.92 10.88 -9.94
C ASN A 106 -4.64 10.46 -9.20
N ASP A 107 -4.14 11.29 -8.29
CA ASP A 107 -3.00 10.97 -7.44
C ASP A 107 -3.50 10.38 -6.11
N PRO A 108 -3.16 9.13 -5.77
CA PRO A 108 -3.48 8.54 -4.46
C PRO A 108 -2.97 9.36 -3.26
N ALA A 109 -1.99 10.25 -3.46
CA ALA A 109 -1.49 11.16 -2.42
C ALA A 109 -2.37 12.40 -2.19
N GLU A 110 -3.29 12.70 -3.11
CA GLU A 110 -4.17 13.88 -3.07
C GLU A 110 -5.57 13.58 -2.51
N ILE A 111 -5.69 12.53 -1.69
CA ILE A 111 -6.92 12.20 -0.96
C ILE A 111 -7.43 13.39 -0.12
N GLN A 112 -8.68 13.81 -0.24
CA GLN A 112 -9.22 14.94 0.52
C GLN A 112 -9.78 14.52 1.88
N THR A 113 -10.31 15.49 2.63
CA THR A 113 -10.96 15.18 3.91
C THR A 113 -12.25 14.41 3.65
N ASP A 114 -12.49 13.41 4.49
CA ASP A 114 -13.63 12.50 4.44
C ASP A 114 -13.63 11.56 3.22
N GLU A 115 -12.43 11.28 2.70
CA GLU A 115 -12.20 10.36 1.59
C GLU A 115 -11.43 9.12 1.99
N PHE A 116 -11.53 8.10 1.12
CA PHE A 116 -10.65 6.94 1.13
C PHE A 116 -10.24 6.54 -0.29
N TRP A 117 -9.11 5.83 -0.36
CA TRP A 117 -8.54 5.26 -1.57
C TRP A 117 -8.04 3.84 -1.28
N THR A 118 -8.19 2.92 -2.22
CA THR A 118 -7.73 1.54 -2.05
C THR A 118 -7.13 0.96 -3.33
N GLN A 119 -6.15 0.09 -3.16
CA GLN A 119 -5.56 -0.74 -4.20
C GLN A 119 -5.37 -2.15 -3.65
N MET A 120 -5.50 -3.14 -4.51
CA MET A 120 -5.31 -4.53 -4.16
C MET A 120 -4.27 -5.19 -5.06
N ASN A 121 -3.53 -6.16 -4.53
CA ASN A 121 -2.76 -7.10 -5.33
C ASN A 121 -3.08 -8.50 -4.84
N ASP A 122 -3.61 -9.35 -5.71
CA ASP A 122 -4.03 -10.70 -5.32
C ASP A 122 -2.87 -11.73 -5.31
N GLY A 123 -1.67 -11.29 -5.68
CA GLY A 123 -0.46 -12.10 -5.87
C GLY A 123 -0.13 -12.36 -7.33
N THR A 124 -1.08 -12.14 -8.23
CA THR A 124 -0.93 -12.32 -9.69
C THR A 124 -1.11 -11.03 -10.46
N GLN A 125 -2.00 -10.16 -9.98
CA GLN A 125 -2.37 -8.91 -10.63
C GLN A 125 -2.58 -7.82 -9.59
N VAL A 126 -2.17 -6.60 -9.95
CA VAL A 126 -2.54 -5.39 -9.20
C VAL A 126 -3.86 -4.87 -9.75
N TRP A 127 -4.81 -4.64 -8.86
CA TRP A 127 -6.11 -4.09 -9.11
C TRP A 127 -6.13 -2.62 -8.71
N TYR A 128 -6.35 -1.74 -9.68
CA TYR A 128 -6.31 -0.28 -9.54
C TYR A 128 -7.72 0.30 -9.52
N PRO A 129 -7.92 1.46 -8.88
CA PRO A 129 -9.12 2.25 -9.12
C PRO A 129 -9.30 2.54 -10.61
N VAL A 130 -10.56 2.51 -11.05
CA VAL A 130 -10.97 2.86 -12.40
C VAL A 130 -10.66 4.34 -12.63
N PHE A 131 -10.03 4.62 -13.75
CA PHE A 131 -9.48 5.92 -14.08
C PHE A 131 -9.95 6.35 -15.48
N THR A 132 -10.22 7.65 -15.60
CA THR A 132 -10.37 8.38 -16.87
C THR A 132 -9.28 9.41 -17.02
N SER A 133 -9.12 10.03 -18.19
CA SER A 133 -8.11 11.08 -18.40
C SER A 133 -8.14 12.23 -17.38
N ASP A 134 -9.27 12.42 -16.68
CA ASP A 134 -9.52 13.61 -15.86
C ASP A 134 -9.50 13.28 -14.36
N ALA A 135 -10.05 12.13 -13.94
CA ALA A 135 -10.17 11.73 -12.54
C ALA A 135 -10.42 10.22 -12.36
N PHE A 136 -10.44 9.75 -11.11
CA PHE A 136 -10.95 8.42 -10.80
C PHE A 136 -12.46 8.33 -11.13
N GLU A 137 -12.83 7.25 -11.81
CA GLU A 137 -14.23 6.86 -12.06
C GLU A 137 -14.75 5.89 -10.99
N THR A 138 -13.84 5.31 -10.18
CA THR A 138 -14.25 4.46 -9.06
C THR A 138 -15.11 5.27 -8.09
N THR A 139 -16.29 4.76 -7.81
CA THR A 139 -17.19 5.30 -6.80
C THR A 139 -17.37 4.30 -5.68
N GLY A 140 -17.72 4.79 -4.50
CA GLY A 140 -18.31 4.00 -3.45
C GLY A 140 -18.11 4.66 -2.10
N SER A 141 -18.43 3.91 -1.05
CA SER A 141 -18.49 4.45 0.30
C SER A 141 -17.86 3.50 1.30
N MET A 142 -17.28 4.09 2.33
CA MET A 142 -16.77 3.39 3.49
C MET A 142 -17.58 3.80 4.71
N GLU A 143 -18.15 2.82 5.40
CA GLU A 143 -18.73 3.03 6.72
C GLU A 143 -17.62 3.09 7.78
N VAL A 144 -17.65 4.16 8.56
CA VAL A 144 -16.81 4.31 9.75
C VAL A 144 -17.73 4.21 10.96
N THR A 145 -17.53 3.22 11.80
CA THR A 145 -18.36 2.99 12.99
C THR A 145 -17.53 3.11 14.25
N VAL A 146 -18.14 3.69 15.29
CA VAL A 146 -17.51 3.91 16.59
C VAL A 146 -18.30 3.14 17.63
N ALA A 147 -17.68 2.11 18.20
CA ALA A 147 -18.30 1.23 19.19
C ALA A 147 -17.41 1.21 20.45
N GLY A 148 -17.70 2.10 21.40
CA GLY A 148 -16.86 2.26 22.58
C GLY A 148 -15.51 2.86 22.20
N ASP A 149 -14.44 2.13 22.46
CA ASP A 149 -13.06 2.49 22.15
C ASP A 149 -12.56 1.92 20.82
N ILE A 150 -13.42 1.29 20.01
CA ILE A 150 -13.04 0.71 18.72
C ILE A 150 -13.65 1.52 17.58
N ILE A 151 -12.79 1.92 16.64
CA ILE A 151 -13.20 2.47 15.35
C ILE A 151 -13.05 1.37 14.30
N THR A 152 -14.10 1.12 13.53
CA THR A 152 -14.09 0.15 12.43
C THR A 152 -14.38 0.85 11.12
N PHE A 153 -13.54 0.58 10.13
CA PHE A 153 -13.66 1.04 8.76
C PHE A 153 -14.06 -0.16 7.91
N ALA A 154 -15.12 -0.03 7.12
CA ALA A 154 -15.60 -1.11 6.28
C ALA A 154 -16.14 -0.58 4.96
N TYR A 155 -15.79 -1.22 3.85
CA TYR A 155 -16.38 -0.96 2.55
C TYR A 155 -16.61 -2.27 1.81
N SER A 156 -17.56 -2.26 0.89
CA SER A 156 -17.81 -3.37 -0.03
C SER A 156 -18.04 -2.85 -1.43
N ASP A 157 -17.83 -3.72 -2.42
CA ASP A 157 -18.25 -3.51 -3.80
C ASP A 157 -17.59 -2.36 -4.55
N ILE A 158 -16.40 -1.95 -4.10
CA ILE A 158 -15.54 -0.99 -4.82
C ILE A 158 -14.99 -1.68 -6.06
N GLN A 159 -15.27 -1.12 -7.25
CA GLN A 159 -14.79 -1.68 -8.50
C GLN A 159 -13.35 -1.24 -8.76
N LEU A 160 -12.47 -2.23 -8.92
CA LEU A 160 -11.07 -2.06 -9.32
C LEU A 160 -10.82 -2.80 -10.64
N ASN A 161 -9.86 -2.35 -11.45
CA ASN A 161 -9.52 -2.92 -12.75
C ASN A 161 -8.05 -3.37 -12.84
N ASP A 162 -7.70 -4.09 -13.90
CA ASP A 162 -6.38 -4.68 -14.11
C ASP A 162 -5.32 -3.70 -14.68
N HIS A 163 -5.64 -2.42 -14.87
CA HIS A 163 -4.77 -1.47 -15.56
C HIS A 163 -4.65 -0.11 -14.87
N TYR A 164 -3.42 0.30 -14.61
CA TYR A 164 -3.13 1.66 -14.18
C TYR A 164 -3.22 2.64 -15.36
N ILE A 165 -4.17 3.58 -15.32
CA ILE A 165 -4.24 4.72 -16.25
C ILE A 165 -4.22 4.28 -17.74
N SER A 166 -4.97 3.22 -18.08
CA SER A 166 -5.05 2.73 -19.47
C SER A 166 -6.49 2.41 -19.85
N SER A 167 -6.83 2.71 -21.11
CA SER A 167 -8.11 2.32 -21.71
C SER A 167 -8.21 0.82 -21.98
N ASN A 168 -7.13 0.06 -21.84
CA ASN A 168 -7.08 -1.37 -22.15
C ASN A 168 -7.53 -2.25 -20.98
N VAL A 169 -8.56 -1.81 -20.23
CA VAL A 169 -9.14 -2.61 -19.15
C VAL A 169 -9.71 -3.92 -19.73
N THR A 170 -9.23 -5.06 -19.22
CA THR A 170 -9.74 -6.37 -19.66
C THR A 170 -10.56 -7.07 -18.58
N LYS A 171 -10.38 -6.68 -17.32
CA LYS A 171 -11.10 -7.24 -16.18
C LYS A 171 -11.34 -6.18 -15.11
N THR A 172 -12.51 -6.26 -14.47
CA THR A 172 -12.89 -5.50 -13.29
C THR A 172 -13.31 -6.49 -12.19
N VAL A 173 -12.99 -6.16 -10.95
CA VAL A 173 -13.30 -6.98 -9.77
C VAL A 173 -13.91 -6.12 -8.67
N SER A 174 -14.83 -6.72 -7.91
CA SER A 174 -15.30 -6.14 -6.66
C SER A 174 -14.23 -6.32 -5.58
N CYS A 175 -13.91 -5.22 -4.91
CA CYS A 175 -13.02 -5.15 -3.76
C CYS A 175 -13.80 -4.76 -2.51
N SER A 176 -13.50 -5.43 -1.41
CA SER A 176 -13.99 -5.11 -0.08
C SER A 176 -12.83 -5.04 0.91
N GLY A 177 -13.04 -4.29 1.98
CA GLY A 177 -12.07 -4.15 3.05
C GLY A 177 -12.75 -3.91 4.37
N LYS A 178 -12.16 -4.45 5.43
CA LYS A 178 -12.53 -4.14 6.80
C LYS A 178 -11.26 -4.03 7.62
N PHE A 179 -11.25 -3.17 8.64
CA PHE A 179 -10.27 -3.20 9.72
C PHE A 179 -10.78 -2.38 10.90
N SER A 180 -10.28 -2.71 12.08
CA SER A 180 -10.70 -2.13 13.35
C SER A 180 -9.48 -1.75 14.17
N ILE A 181 -9.52 -0.57 14.79
CA ILE A 181 -8.43 -0.01 15.58
C ILE A 181 -8.98 0.44 16.93
N HIS A 182 -8.27 0.14 18.01
CA HIS A 182 -8.55 0.73 19.31
C HIS A 182 -8.09 2.20 19.32
N VAL A 183 -8.95 3.11 19.77
CA VAL A 183 -8.67 4.55 19.86
C VAL A 183 -7.44 4.83 20.72
N SER A 184 -7.16 4.00 21.72
CA SER A 184 -5.97 4.11 22.57
C SER A 184 -4.65 3.90 21.82
N GLU A 185 -4.68 3.22 20.67
CA GLU A 185 -3.51 2.99 19.82
C GLU A 185 -3.18 4.22 18.95
N LEU A 186 -4.11 5.18 18.87
CA LEU A 186 -3.95 6.42 18.12
C LEU A 186 -3.28 7.44 19.04
N ASP A 187 -1.96 7.60 18.92
CA ASP A 187 -1.28 8.72 19.58
C ASP A 187 -1.59 10.01 18.82
N LEU A 188 -2.65 10.68 19.24
CA LEU A 188 -3.10 11.96 18.71
C LEU A 188 -2.58 13.16 19.50
N SER A 189 -1.66 12.92 20.44
CA SER A 189 -1.17 13.93 21.38
C SER A 189 -0.17 14.90 20.75
N GLN A 190 0.37 14.57 19.57
CA GLN A 190 1.29 15.41 18.82
C GLN A 190 0.85 15.55 17.36
N ASP A 191 1.03 16.75 16.79
CA ASP A 191 1.02 16.92 15.34
C ASP A 191 2.28 16.24 14.79
N GLY A 192 2.13 15.30 13.87
CA GLY A 192 3.24 14.48 13.39
C GLY A 192 2.82 13.12 12.83
N ASN A 193 3.80 12.45 12.22
CA ASN A 193 3.63 11.14 11.60
C ASN A 193 4.02 10.04 12.60
N SER A 194 3.12 9.12 12.89
CA SER A 194 3.38 7.93 13.71
C SER A 194 3.26 6.67 12.85
N SER A 195 4.25 5.77 12.86
CA SER A 195 4.33 4.63 11.94
C SER A 195 4.66 3.31 12.64
N GLY A 196 3.74 2.36 12.72
CA GLY A 196 3.95 1.08 13.39
C GLY A 196 4.13 -0.12 12.45
N ASN A 197 4.93 -1.09 12.89
CA ASN A 197 4.93 -2.46 12.36
C ASN A 197 4.12 -3.36 13.30
N LEU A 198 3.22 -4.19 12.77
CA LEU A 198 2.64 -5.27 13.58
C LEU A 198 3.65 -6.39 13.78
N ALA A 199 3.77 -6.86 15.02
CA ALA A 199 4.22 -8.21 15.29
C ALA A 199 3.17 -9.17 14.71
N THR A 200 3.59 -10.04 13.78
CA THR A 200 2.74 -11.12 13.27
C THR A 200 2.39 -12.08 14.43
N ASN A 201 1.09 -12.31 14.67
CA ASN A 201 0.64 -13.46 15.47
C ASN A 201 0.89 -14.77 14.72
#